data_AF-A0A3D2X732-F1
#
_entry.id   AF-A0A3D2X732-F1
#
_cell.length_a   1.000
_cell.length_b   1.000
_cell.length_c   1.000
_cell.angle_alpha   90.00
_cell.angle_beta   90.00
_cell.angle_gamma   90.00
#
_symmetry.space_group_name_H-M   'P 1'
#
loop_
_entity.id
_entity.type
_entity.pdbx_description
1 polymer ?
#
loop_
_entity_poly.entity_id
_entity_poly.type
_entity_poly.pdbx_seq_one_letter_code
_entity_poly.pdbx_strand_id
1 'polypeptide(L)'
;MDIFSLFTLLGGLAFFLYGMNVMGVGLDKVAGGRLERLLEKLTSNPIKSVALGTFVTAIIQSSSATTVMVVGFVNSGIMKLRQAIGIIMGANLGTTATAWILSLAGLQGDSFIVKILKPSSFAPILAFIGIFLIMVAKKDKKKDIGSIMIGFALLMFGMDVMSGAVKPLADIPEFKNILTMFSNPILGVLTGAIFTAIIQSSSASVGILQALSMTGGITFGSAIPIIMGQNIGTCITAMLSSIGAKKNAKRAAL
;
A
#
# COMPACT_ATOMS: atom_id res chain seq x y z
N MET A 1 -27.47 0.94 -7.50
CA MET A 1 -26.49 -0.12 -7.79
C MET A 1 -27.24 -1.41 -7.99
N ASP A 2 -26.91 -2.15 -9.04
CA ASP A 2 -27.26 -3.57 -9.13
C ASP A 2 -26.35 -4.36 -8.16
N ILE A 3 -26.88 -5.44 -7.56
CA ILE A 3 -26.13 -6.37 -6.71
C ILE A 3 -24.89 -6.91 -7.43
N PHE A 4 -24.94 -7.08 -8.75
CA PHE A 4 -23.80 -7.52 -9.55
C PHE A 4 -22.66 -6.49 -9.58
N SER A 5 -22.94 -5.18 -9.56
CA SER A 5 -21.90 -4.15 -9.46
C SER A 5 -21.20 -4.17 -8.11
N LEU A 6 -21.93 -4.46 -7.02
CA LEU A 6 -21.34 -4.63 -5.69
C LEU A 6 -20.42 -5.86 -5.64
N PHE A 7 -20.84 -6.98 -6.21
CA PHE A 7 -19.99 -8.18 -6.30
C PHE A 7 -18.74 -7.93 -7.14
N THR A 8 -18.86 -7.18 -8.24
CA THR A 8 -17.73 -6.82 -9.10
C THR A 8 -16.75 -5.93 -8.34
N LEU A 9 -17.24 -4.94 -7.58
CA LEU A 9 -16.41 -4.09 -6.72
C LEU A 9 -15.65 -4.90 -5.65
N LEU A 10 -16.36 -5.78 -4.93
CA LEU A 10 -15.77 -6.63 -3.91
C LEU A 10 -14.77 -7.64 -4.49
N GLY A 11 -15.06 -8.20 -5.68
CA GLY A 11 -14.14 -9.07 -6.40
C GLY A 11 -12.87 -8.34 -6.86
N GLY A 12 -13.02 -7.12 -7.41
CA GLY A 12 -11.90 -6.26 -7.76
C GLY A 12 -11.03 -5.91 -6.55
N LEU A 13 -11.66 -5.59 -5.42
CA LEU A 13 -10.97 -5.34 -4.15
C LEU A 13 -10.22 -6.59 -3.67
N ALA A 14 -10.82 -7.78 -3.77
CA ALA A 14 -10.17 -9.02 -3.39
C ALA A 14 -8.92 -9.31 -4.25
N PHE A 15 -9.02 -9.16 -5.58
CA PHE A 15 -7.86 -9.29 -6.47
C PHE A 15 -6.78 -8.24 -6.17
N PHE A 16 -7.19 -7.01 -5.91
CA PHE A 16 -6.29 -5.92 -5.56
C PHE A 16 -5.49 -6.20 -4.29
N LEU A 17 -6.19 -6.56 -3.20
CA LEU A 17 -5.58 -6.87 -1.91
C LEU A 17 -4.68 -8.12 -1.99
N TYR A 18 -5.15 -9.16 -2.71
CA TYR A 18 -4.37 -10.38 -2.90
C TYR A 18 -3.12 -10.13 -3.74
N GLY A 19 -3.25 -9.38 -4.84
CA GLY A 19 -2.11 -8.99 -5.68
C GLY A 19 -1.07 -8.19 -4.89
N MET A 20 -1.51 -7.25 -4.06
CA MET A 20 -0.65 -6.50 -3.15
C MET A 20 0.09 -7.41 -2.16
N ASN A 21 -0.61 -8.38 -1.56
CA ASN A 21 0.00 -9.35 -0.64
C ASN A 21 1.06 -10.23 -1.34
N VAL A 22 0.72 -10.82 -2.49
CA VAL A 22 1.62 -11.69 -3.25
C VAL A 22 2.86 -10.91 -3.71
N MET A 23 2.67 -9.68 -4.21
CA MET A 23 3.76 -8.81 -4.62
C MET A 23 4.68 -8.46 -3.45
N GLY A 24 4.11 -8.04 -2.30
CA GLY A 24 4.87 -7.69 -1.10
C GLY A 24 5.69 -8.88 -0.56
N VAL A 25 5.07 -10.06 -0.47
CA VAL A 25 5.77 -11.29 -0.04
C VAL A 25 6.87 -11.68 -1.02
N GLY A 26 6.64 -11.55 -2.33
CA GLY A 26 7.66 -11.81 -3.34
C GLY A 26 8.86 -10.86 -3.22
N LEU A 27 8.61 -9.56 -3.04
CA LEU A 27 9.64 -8.54 -2.85
C LEU A 27 10.48 -8.81 -1.60
N ASP A 28 9.82 -9.15 -0.49
CA ASP A 28 10.47 -9.51 0.77
C ASP A 28 11.36 -10.75 0.64
N LYS A 29 10.87 -11.83 0.00
CA LYS A 29 11.65 -13.05 -0.24
C LYS A 29 12.86 -12.80 -1.15
N VAL A 30 12.72 -11.97 -2.18
CA VAL A 30 13.85 -11.60 -3.06
C VAL A 30 14.90 -10.78 -2.29
N ALA A 31 14.48 -9.94 -1.33
CA ALA A 31 15.37 -9.22 -0.43
C ALA A 31 16.04 -10.14 0.62
N GLY A 32 15.43 -11.29 0.92
CA GLY A 32 16.09 -12.47 1.47
C GLY A 32 16.30 -12.46 2.98
N GLY A 33 15.36 -11.93 3.78
CA GLY A 33 15.44 -11.89 5.26
C GLY A 33 16.64 -11.10 5.81
N ARG A 34 17.41 -10.46 4.92
CA ARG A 34 18.54 -9.59 5.28
C ARG A 34 18.06 -8.24 5.79
N LEU A 35 16.81 -7.88 5.53
CA LEU A 35 16.23 -6.61 5.95
C LEU A 35 16.19 -6.48 7.47
N GLU A 36 15.79 -7.54 8.18
CA GLU A 36 15.81 -7.60 9.65
C GLU A 36 17.24 -7.47 10.19
N ARG A 37 18.20 -8.19 9.60
CA ARG A 37 19.62 -8.08 9.97
C ARG A 37 20.24 -6.72 9.64
N LEU A 38 19.77 -6.06 8.59
CA LEU A 38 20.20 -4.70 8.22
C LEU A 38 19.66 -3.68 9.23
N LEU A 39 18.40 -3.83 9.67
CA LEU A 39 17.80 -3.04 10.74
C LEU A 39 18.55 -3.20 12.08
N GLU A 40 19.03 -4.41 12.38
CA GLU A 40 19.84 -4.69 13.57
C GLU A 40 21.25 -4.09 13.51
N LYS A 41 21.93 -4.18 12.36
CA LYS A 41 23.36 -3.82 12.25
C LYS A 41 23.64 -2.36 11.89
N LEU A 42 22.68 -1.67 11.28
CA LEU A 42 22.89 -0.32 10.77
C LEU A 42 21.92 0.62 11.44
N THR A 43 22.42 1.59 12.21
CA THR A 43 21.84 2.94 12.35
C THR A 43 22.69 3.75 13.34
N SER A 44 23.87 4.23 12.92
CA SER A 44 24.68 5.16 13.75
C SER A 44 24.25 6.63 13.59
N ASN A 45 23.46 6.95 12.56
CA ASN A 45 23.06 8.31 12.21
C ASN A 45 21.55 8.35 11.86
N PRO A 46 20.77 9.34 12.37
CA PRO A 46 19.36 9.54 12.04
C PRO A 46 19.01 9.52 10.56
N ILE A 47 19.86 10.07 9.68
CA ILE A 47 19.62 10.09 8.23
C ILE A 47 19.70 8.66 7.65
N LYS A 48 20.68 7.88 8.11
CA LYS A 48 20.79 6.47 7.71
C LYS A 48 19.60 5.66 8.23
N SER A 49 19.08 5.99 9.41
CA SER A 49 17.85 5.38 9.95
C SER A 49 16.64 5.65 9.06
N VAL A 50 16.45 6.89 8.62
CA VAL A 50 15.36 7.25 7.70
C VAL A 50 15.52 6.54 6.37
N ALA A 51 16.70 6.63 5.73
CA ALA A 51 16.94 5.96 4.46
C ALA A 51 16.72 4.44 4.54
N LEU A 52 17.14 3.80 5.64
CA LEU A 52 16.94 2.38 5.88
C LEU A 52 15.45 2.04 6.04
N GLY A 53 14.71 2.82 6.85
CA GLY A 53 13.27 2.64 6.99
C GLY A 53 12.52 2.80 5.67
N THR A 54 12.89 3.82 4.88
CA THR A 54 12.31 4.04 3.54
C THR A 54 12.56 2.86 2.63
N PHE A 55 13.80 2.37 2.58
CA PHE A 55 14.16 1.24 1.73
C PHE A 55 13.45 -0.05 2.15
N VAL A 56 13.47 -0.37 3.46
CA VAL A 56 12.83 -1.57 3.99
C VAL A 56 11.32 -1.52 3.73
N THR A 57 10.66 -0.41 4.03
CA THR A 57 9.21 -0.31 3.81
C THR A 57 8.83 -0.24 2.34
N ALA A 58 9.64 0.37 1.47
CA ALA A 58 9.37 0.35 0.03
C ALA A 58 9.45 -1.07 -0.57
N ILE A 59 10.27 -1.95 0.03
CA ILE A 59 10.36 -3.36 -0.40
C ILE A 59 9.24 -4.19 0.22
N ILE A 60 9.05 -4.11 1.54
CA ILE A 60 8.04 -4.88 2.27
C ILE A 60 6.63 -4.39 1.94
N GLN A 61 6.49 -3.14 1.49
CA GLN A 61 5.24 -2.44 1.18
C GLN A 61 4.31 -2.26 2.39
N SER A 62 4.85 -2.37 3.61
CA SER A 62 4.08 -2.21 4.85
C SER A 62 4.85 -1.42 5.91
N SER A 63 4.47 -0.17 6.12
CA SER A 63 5.02 0.65 7.22
C SER A 63 4.57 0.13 8.59
N SER A 64 3.36 -0.42 8.70
CA SER A 64 2.87 -1.05 9.93
C SER A 64 3.74 -2.23 10.33
N ALA A 65 4.04 -3.16 9.42
CA ALA A 65 4.92 -4.29 9.72
C ALA A 65 6.33 -3.81 10.13
N THR A 66 6.87 -2.82 9.40
CA THR A 66 8.17 -2.21 9.72
C THR A 66 8.16 -1.58 11.12
N THR A 67 7.09 -0.86 11.47
CA THR A 67 6.95 -0.19 12.77
C THR A 67 6.81 -1.18 13.91
N VAL A 68 5.96 -2.21 13.76
CA VAL A 68 5.79 -3.27 14.76
C VAL A 68 7.10 -4.00 15.04
N MET A 69 7.88 -4.30 13.99
CA MET A 69 9.20 -4.91 14.13
C MET A 69 10.16 -4.01 14.92
N VAL A 70 10.23 -2.73 14.57
CA VAL A 70 11.07 -1.73 15.25
C VAL A 70 10.67 -1.56 16.73
N VAL A 71 9.37 -1.48 17.03
CA VAL A 71 8.84 -1.44 18.40
C VAL A 71 9.25 -2.70 19.17
N GLY A 72 9.18 -3.88 18.53
CA GLY A 72 9.67 -5.15 19.08
C GLY A 72 11.17 -5.11 19.42
N PHE A 73 12.01 -4.58 18.53
CA PHE A 73 13.45 -4.43 18.77
C PHE A 73 13.80 -3.43 19.88
N VAL A 74 13.02 -2.36 20.03
CA VAL A 74 13.17 -1.44 21.16
C VAL A 74 12.73 -2.12 22.47
N ASN A 75 11.71 -2.98 22.41
CA ASN A 75 11.20 -3.70 23.58
C ASN A 75 12.18 -4.78 24.09
N SER A 76 12.85 -5.48 23.17
CA SER A 76 13.89 -6.46 23.48
C SER A 76 15.22 -5.84 23.87
N GLY A 77 15.42 -4.54 23.62
CA GLY A 77 16.65 -3.82 23.92
C GLY A 77 17.73 -3.92 22.84
N ILE A 78 17.41 -4.54 21.70
CA ILE A 78 18.29 -4.66 20.53
C ILE A 78 18.49 -3.29 19.86
N MET A 79 17.49 -2.41 19.93
CA MET A 79 17.50 -1.09 19.29
C MET A 79 17.22 0.05 20.28
N LYS A 80 17.90 1.20 20.10
CA LYS A 80 17.63 2.41 20.89
C LYS A 80 16.46 3.19 20.30
N LEU A 81 15.67 3.86 21.16
CA LEU A 81 14.54 4.71 20.75
C LEU A 81 14.91 5.74 19.67
N ARG A 82 16.09 6.38 19.77
CA ARG A 82 16.55 7.37 18.80
C ARG A 82 16.71 6.79 17.39
N GLN A 83 17.11 5.52 17.27
CA GLN A 83 17.24 4.83 15.98
C GLN A 83 15.87 4.47 15.43
N ALA A 84 14.98 3.98 16.30
CA ALA A 84 13.61 3.62 15.98
C ALA A 84 12.82 4.78 15.37
N ILE A 85 12.92 5.98 15.94
CA ILE A 85 12.24 7.19 15.42
C ILE A 85 12.63 7.42 13.95
N GLY A 86 13.92 7.35 13.63
CA GLY A 86 14.38 7.55 12.25
C GLY A 86 13.85 6.47 11.30
N ILE A 87 13.86 5.20 11.70
CA ILE A 87 13.33 4.10 10.87
C ILE A 87 11.83 4.25 10.65
N ILE A 88 11.06 4.60 11.67
CA ILE A 88 9.60 4.80 11.56
C ILE A 88 9.27 5.98 10.64
N MET A 89 10.00 7.10 10.76
CA MET A 89 9.87 8.22 9.82
C MET A 89 10.20 7.80 8.38
N GLY A 90 11.27 7.02 8.21
CA GLY A 90 11.63 6.42 6.95
C GLY A 90 10.55 5.52 6.38
N ALA A 91 9.94 4.68 7.22
CA ALA A 91 8.89 3.75 6.84
C ALA A 91 7.68 4.47 6.23
N ASN A 92 7.26 5.58 6.84
CA ASN A 92 6.18 6.42 6.29
C ASN A 92 6.52 6.96 4.89
N LEU A 93 7.78 7.35 4.64
CA LEU A 93 8.24 7.73 3.29
C LEU A 93 8.26 6.52 2.34
N GLY A 94 8.67 5.35 2.82
CA GLY A 94 8.74 4.12 2.03
C GLY A 94 7.37 3.71 1.46
N THR A 95 6.30 3.86 2.24
CA THR A 95 4.92 3.56 1.81
C THR A 95 4.49 4.36 0.56
N THR A 96 5.10 5.51 0.30
CA THR A 96 4.81 6.31 -0.91
C THR A 96 5.23 5.59 -2.20
N ALA A 97 6.17 4.64 -2.14
CA ALA A 97 6.57 3.83 -3.28
C ALA A 97 5.37 3.07 -3.88
N THR A 98 4.49 2.53 -3.04
CA THR A 98 3.25 1.89 -3.51
C THR A 98 2.35 2.89 -4.24
N ALA A 99 2.16 4.09 -3.69
CA ALA A 99 1.30 5.09 -4.32
C ALA A 99 1.79 5.50 -5.73
N TRP A 100 3.11 5.55 -5.92
CA TRP A 100 3.75 5.76 -7.23
C TRP A 100 3.60 4.56 -8.17
N ILE A 101 3.69 3.35 -7.66
CA ILE A 101 3.43 2.14 -8.44
C ILE A 101 1.97 2.15 -8.94
N LEU A 102 1.04 2.48 -8.06
CA LEU A 102 -0.39 2.52 -8.35
C LEU A 102 -0.78 3.67 -9.29
N SER A 103 -0.08 4.81 -9.24
CA SER A 103 -0.37 5.94 -10.13
C SER A 103 -0.11 5.64 -11.61
N LEU A 104 0.69 4.61 -11.91
CA LEU A 104 0.87 4.11 -13.28
C LEU A 104 -0.44 3.65 -13.92
N ALA A 105 -1.42 3.19 -13.13
CA ALA A 105 -2.75 2.83 -13.61
C ALA A 105 -3.55 4.03 -14.14
N GLY A 106 -3.24 5.23 -13.64
CA GLY A 106 -3.89 6.48 -14.04
C GLY A 106 -3.31 7.14 -15.29
N LEU A 107 -2.28 6.55 -15.94
CA LEU A 107 -1.67 7.14 -17.12
C LEU A 107 -2.64 7.17 -18.31
N GLN A 108 -3.00 8.37 -18.76
CA GLN A 108 -3.85 8.60 -19.92
C GLN A 108 -3.03 9.20 -21.07
N GLY A 109 -3.14 8.61 -22.26
CA GLY A 109 -2.46 9.07 -23.47
C GLY A 109 -2.59 8.05 -24.61
N ASP A 110 -2.69 8.56 -25.84
CA ASP A 110 -2.87 7.75 -27.04
C ASP A 110 -1.55 7.34 -27.71
N SER A 111 -0.43 7.90 -27.26
CA SER A 111 0.91 7.56 -27.73
C SER A 111 1.24 6.09 -27.46
N PHE A 112 1.90 5.44 -28.42
CA PHE A 112 2.31 4.03 -28.34
C PHE A 112 3.08 3.69 -27.04
N ILE A 113 3.95 4.60 -26.60
CA ILE A 113 4.73 4.47 -25.34
C ILE A 113 3.80 4.41 -24.12
N VAL A 114 2.74 5.24 -24.09
CA VAL A 114 1.77 5.28 -22.98
C VAL A 114 0.88 4.03 -23.00
N LYS A 115 0.53 3.52 -24.17
CA LYS A 115 -0.22 2.25 -24.28
C LYS A 115 0.57 1.05 -23.75
N ILE A 116 1.88 0.98 -24.01
CA ILE A 116 2.74 -0.07 -23.44
C ILE A 116 2.90 0.10 -21.92
N LEU A 117 3.00 1.34 -21.43
CA LEU A 117 3.14 1.63 -20.00
C LEU A 117 1.83 1.55 -19.22
N LYS A 118 0.68 1.46 -19.89
CA LYS A 118 -0.61 1.25 -19.22
C LYS A 118 -0.64 -0.14 -18.60
N PRO A 119 -0.89 -0.24 -17.29
CA PRO A 119 -0.97 -1.54 -16.62
C PRO A 119 -1.96 -2.50 -17.24
N SER A 120 -3.08 -2.02 -17.78
CA SER A 120 -4.05 -2.87 -18.49
C SER A 120 -3.48 -3.59 -19.73
N SER A 121 -2.44 -3.06 -20.36
CA SER A 121 -1.82 -3.65 -21.56
C SER A 121 -0.64 -4.57 -21.24
N PHE A 122 0.20 -4.20 -20.26
CA PHE A 122 1.38 -5.02 -19.93
C PHE A 122 1.15 -6.01 -18.77
N ALA A 123 0.16 -5.79 -17.89
CA ALA A 123 -0.13 -6.68 -16.77
C ALA A 123 -0.45 -8.12 -17.22
N PRO A 124 -1.23 -8.37 -18.29
CA PRO A 124 -1.45 -9.74 -18.78
C PRO A 124 -0.16 -10.43 -19.24
N ILE A 125 0.75 -9.69 -19.89
CA ILE A 125 2.06 -10.20 -20.31
C ILE A 125 2.93 -10.49 -19.08
N LEU A 126 2.92 -9.59 -18.09
CA LEU A 126 3.60 -9.79 -16.82
C LEU A 126 3.08 -11.03 -16.08
N ALA A 127 1.76 -11.23 -16.06
CA ALA A 127 1.13 -12.41 -15.48
C ALA A 127 1.57 -13.70 -16.20
N PHE A 128 1.60 -13.68 -17.54
CA PHE A 128 2.04 -14.82 -18.35
C PHE A 128 3.51 -15.20 -18.09
N ILE A 129 4.41 -14.20 -18.09
CA ILE A 129 5.82 -14.44 -17.76
C ILE A 129 5.96 -14.86 -16.29
N GLY A 130 5.20 -14.25 -15.39
CA GLY A 130 5.20 -14.54 -13.97
C GLY A 130 4.82 -15.99 -13.68
N ILE A 131 3.73 -16.48 -14.26
CA ILE A 131 3.29 -17.87 -14.08
C ILE A 131 4.26 -18.84 -14.71
N PHE A 132 4.80 -18.51 -15.89
CA PHE A 132 5.83 -19.31 -16.53
C PHE A 132 7.08 -19.44 -15.64
N LEU A 133 7.55 -18.34 -15.04
CA LEU A 133 8.68 -18.36 -14.11
C LEU A 133 8.38 -19.20 -12.87
N ILE A 134 7.19 -19.09 -12.27
CA ILE A 134 6.80 -19.88 -11.10
C ILE A 134 6.78 -21.38 -11.43
N MET A 135 6.21 -21.76 -12.57
CA MET A 135 6.03 -23.16 -12.96
C MET A 135 7.33 -23.81 -13.44
N VAL A 136 8.17 -23.08 -14.17
CA VAL A 136 9.35 -23.65 -14.87
C VAL A 136 10.64 -23.48 -14.07
N ALA A 137 10.76 -22.42 -13.25
CA ALA A 137 12.02 -22.16 -12.58
C ALA A 137 12.30 -23.18 -11.47
N LYS A 138 13.51 -23.74 -11.47
CA LYS A 138 14.00 -24.63 -10.41
C LYS A 138 14.52 -23.88 -9.18
N LYS A 139 14.90 -22.60 -9.33
CA LYS A 139 15.45 -21.76 -8.25
C LYS A 139 14.35 -20.92 -7.61
N ASP A 140 14.27 -20.92 -6.29
CA ASP A 140 13.23 -20.19 -5.53
C ASP A 140 13.23 -18.69 -5.84
N LYS A 141 14.40 -18.05 -5.94
CA LYS A 141 14.51 -16.63 -6.29
C LYS A 141 13.81 -16.26 -7.62
N LYS A 142 13.85 -17.15 -8.62
CA LYS A 142 13.15 -16.91 -9.89
C LYS A 142 11.64 -17.10 -9.76
N LYS A 143 11.20 -18.04 -8.91
CA LYS A 143 9.78 -18.20 -8.57
C LYS A 143 9.26 -16.97 -7.82
N ASP A 144 10.05 -16.43 -6.89
CA ASP A 144 9.68 -15.22 -6.16
C ASP A 144 9.56 -14.00 -7.09
N ILE A 145 10.47 -13.84 -8.07
CA ILE A 145 10.33 -12.84 -9.13
C ILE A 145 9.03 -13.06 -9.93
N GLY A 146 8.71 -14.30 -10.28
CA GLY A 146 7.45 -14.63 -10.94
C GLY A 146 6.22 -14.26 -10.08
N SER A 147 6.27 -14.50 -8.76
CA SER A 147 5.24 -14.10 -7.81
C SER A 147 5.07 -12.59 -7.75
N ILE A 148 6.17 -11.81 -7.78
CA ILE A 148 6.09 -10.34 -7.86
C ILE A 148 5.34 -9.91 -9.12
N MET A 149 5.65 -10.53 -10.27
CA MET A 149 5.02 -10.19 -11.55
C MET A 149 3.52 -10.53 -11.57
N ILE A 150 3.12 -11.70 -11.05
CA ILE A 150 1.70 -12.06 -10.90
C ILE A 150 1.00 -11.13 -9.91
N GLY A 151 1.61 -10.88 -8.76
CA GLY A 151 1.05 -10.01 -7.73
C GLY A 151 0.78 -8.61 -8.27
N PHE A 152 1.74 -8.04 -8.99
CA PHE A 152 1.59 -6.78 -9.71
C PHE A 152 0.43 -6.82 -10.72
N ALA A 153 0.36 -7.87 -11.54
CA ALA A 153 -0.67 -7.98 -12.56
C ALA A 153 -2.09 -8.11 -11.96
N LEU A 154 -2.25 -8.93 -10.92
CA LEU A 154 -3.51 -9.07 -10.18
C LEU A 154 -3.92 -7.78 -9.48
N LEU A 155 -2.94 -7.07 -8.90
CA LEU A 155 -3.15 -5.78 -8.28
C LEU A 155 -3.75 -4.80 -9.31
N MET A 156 -3.14 -4.71 -10.49
CA MET A 156 -3.56 -3.78 -11.55
C MET A 156 -4.90 -4.17 -12.15
N PHE A 157 -5.13 -5.46 -12.36
CA PHE A 157 -6.43 -5.98 -12.78
C PHE A 157 -7.53 -5.66 -11.78
N GLY A 158 -7.27 -5.84 -10.48
CA GLY A 158 -8.19 -5.47 -9.41
C GLY A 158 -8.56 -3.98 -9.43
N MET A 159 -7.59 -3.08 -9.68
CA MET A 159 -7.87 -1.65 -9.85
C MET A 159 -8.78 -1.36 -11.04
N ASP A 160 -8.55 -2.01 -12.18
CA ASP A 160 -9.35 -1.82 -13.39
C ASP A 160 -10.80 -2.30 -13.19
N VAL A 161 -10.98 -3.49 -12.58
CA VAL A 161 -12.29 -4.03 -12.21
C VAL A 161 -13.02 -3.10 -11.23
N MET A 162 -12.35 -2.60 -10.20
CA MET A 162 -12.93 -1.63 -9.26
C MET A 162 -13.34 -0.33 -9.96
N SER A 163 -12.48 0.22 -10.82
CA SER A 163 -12.77 1.45 -11.56
C SER A 163 -13.98 1.26 -12.49
N GLY A 164 -14.04 0.15 -13.20
CA GLY A 164 -15.17 -0.22 -14.06
C GLY A 164 -16.48 -0.40 -13.28
N ALA A 165 -16.43 -1.00 -12.08
CA ALA A 165 -17.61 -1.17 -11.22
C ALA A 165 -18.12 0.16 -10.64
N VAL A 166 -17.23 1.11 -10.37
CA VAL A 166 -17.58 2.42 -9.79
C VAL A 166 -18.00 3.43 -10.85
N LYS A 167 -17.51 3.32 -12.09
CA LYS A 167 -17.79 4.31 -13.14
C LYS A 167 -19.29 4.61 -13.34
N PRO A 168 -20.21 3.63 -13.36
CA PRO A 168 -21.65 3.91 -13.46
C PRO A 168 -22.25 4.57 -12.22
N LEU A 169 -21.60 4.46 -11.05
CA LEU A 169 -22.06 5.16 -9.85
C LEU A 169 -21.79 6.67 -9.90
N ALA A 170 -20.82 7.12 -10.71
CA ALA A 170 -20.49 8.55 -10.83
C ALA A 170 -21.69 9.39 -11.31
N ASP A 171 -22.65 8.78 -12.00
CA ASP A 171 -23.86 9.44 -12.51
C ASP A 171 -25.03 9.44 -11.51
N ILE A 172 -24.94 8.68 -10.41
CA ILE A 172 -26.01 8.54 -9.41
C ILE A 172 -25.99 9.74 -8.45
N PRO A 173 -27.12 10.45 -8.25
CA PRO A 173 -27.21 11.62 -7.36
C PRO A 173 -26.81 11.33 -5.91
N GLU A 174 -27.17 10.16 -5.37
CA GLU A 174 -26.82 9.71 -4.02
C GLU A 174 -25.30 9.52 -3.87
N PHE A 175 -24.64 8.98 -4.90
CA PHE A 175 -23.19 8.83 -4.90
C PHE A 175 -22.50 10.20 -4.99
N LYS A 176 -23.03 11.13 -5.79
CA LYS A 176 -22.56 12.53 -5.82
C LYS A 176 -22.71 13.20 -4.44
N ASN A 177 -23.80 12.96 -3.72
CA ASN A 177 -24.00 13.50 -2.36
C ASN A 177 -23.02 12.91 -1.34
N ILE A 178 -22.66 11.64 -1.46
CA ILE A 178 -21.58 11.03 -0.65
C ILE A 178 -20.24 11.70 -1.01
N LEU A 179 -19.99 11.94 -2.29
CA LEU A 179 -18.77 12.60 -2.74
C LEU A 179 -18.67 14.06 -2.28
N THR A 180 -19.78 14.81 -2.26
CA THR A 180 -19.81 16.20 -1.75
C THR A 180 -19.67 16.27 -0.23
N MET A 181 -19.97 15.19 0.51
CA MET A 181 -19.67 15.10 1.95
C MET A 181 -18.16 15.18 2.21
N PHE A 182 -17.33 14.70 1.26
CA PHE A 182 -15.88 14.84 1.30
C PHE A 182 -15.37 16.24 0.91
N SER A 183 -16.24 17.19 0.57
CA SER A 183 -15.87 18.60 0.45
C SER A 183 -15.54 19.23 1.81
N ASN A 184 -16.05 18.66 2.91
CA ASN A 184 -15.64 19.05 4.25
C ASN A 184 -14.33 18.33 4.62
N PRO A 185 -13.20 19.05 4.80
CA PRO A 185 -11.91 18.44 5.07
C PRO A 185 -11.90 17.56 6.33
N ILE A 186 -12.65 17.93 7.37
CA ILE A 186 -12.70 17.19 8.64
C ILE A 186 -13.34 15.82 8.42
N LEU A 187 -14.44 15.77 7.67
CA LEU A 187 -15.12 14.51 7.33
C LEU A 187 -14.25 13.63 6.43
N GLY A 188 -13.50 14.24 5.52
CA GLY A 188 -12.50 13.53 4.71
C GLY A 188 -11.44 12.84 5.59
N VAL A 189 -10.85 13.58 6.54
CA VAL A 189 -9.87 13.03 7.49
C VAL A 189 -10.47 11.90 8.33
N LEU A 190 -11.65 12.09 8.91
CA LEU A 190 -12.28 11.07 9.75
C LEU A 190 -12.61 9.80 8.96
N THR A 191 -13.14 9.95 7.75
CA THR A 191 -13.49 8.81 6.92
C THR A 191 -12.23 8.05 6.48
N GLY A 192 -11.19 8.76 6.04
CA GLY A 192 -9.91 8.16 5.69
C GLY A 192 -9.28 7.42 6.87
N ALA A 193 -9.35 8.00 8.07
CA ALA A 193 -8.81 7.42 9.30
C ALA A 193 -9.57 6.15 9.71
N ILE A 194 -10.89 6.20 9.80
CA ILE A 194 -11.71 5.03 10.17
C ILE A 194 -11.55 3.91 9.16
N PHE A 195 -11.66 4.24 7.87
CA PHE A 195 -11.55 3.24 6.81
C PHE A 195 -10.18 2.54 6.82
N THR A 196 -9.11 3.31 6.98
CA THR A 196 -7.76 2.73 7.03
C THR A 196 -7.48 2.01 8.34
N ALA A 197 -8.06 2.45 9.45
CA ALA A 197 -7.93 1.75 10.73
C ALA A 197 -8.60 0.36 10.68
N ILE A 198 -9.73 0.23 9.96
CA ILE A 198 -10.42 -1.05 9.75
C ILE A 198 -9.61 -1.95 8.82
N ILE A 199 -9.18 -1.41 7.66
CA ILE A 199 -8.42 -2.17 6.66
C ILE A 199 -6.98 -2.46 7.14
N GLN A 200 -6.46 -1.65 8.06
CA GLN A 200 -5.09 -1.70 8.58
C GLN A 200 -3.99 -1.61 7.50
N SER A 201 -4.30 -1.01 6.34
CA SER A 201 -3.36 -0.82 5.24
C SER A 201 -3.59 0.50 4.52
N SER A 202 -2.72 1.49 4.74
CA SER A 202 -2.75 2.77 4.02
C SER A 202 -2.54 2.62 2.53
N SER A 203 -1.63 1.74 2.09
CA SER A 203 -1.43 1.50 0.65
C SER A 203 -2.69 0.96 -0.02
N ALA A 204 -3.44 0.09 0.66
CA ALA A 204 -4.70 -0.40 0.15
C ALA A 204 -5.77 0.70 0.09
N SER A 205 -5.92 1.47 1.18
CA SER A 205 -6.87 2.58 1.24
C SER A 205 -6.55 3.67 0.21
N VAL A 206 -5.27 4.02 0.01
CA VAL A 206 -4.83 4.95 -1.04
C VAL A 206 -5.14 4.42 -2.43
N GLY A 207 -4.90 3.12 -2.69
CA GLY A 207 -5.22 2.52 -4.00
C GLY A 207 -6.72 2.52 -4.33
N ILE A 208 -7.57 2.28 -3.33
CA ILE A 208 -9.03 2.43 -3.48
C ILE A 208 -9.37 3.89 -3.81
N LEU A 209 -8.81 4.85 -3.05
CA LEU A 209 -9.03 6.27 -3.31
C LEU A 209 -8.57 6.68 -4.71
N GLN A 210 -7.44 6.17 -5.20
CA GLN A 210 -6.94 6.41 -6.55
C GLN A 210 -7.88 5.81 -7.61
N ALA A 211 -8.35 4.58 -7.44
CA ALA A 211 -9.31 3.95 -8.34
C ALA A 211 -10.63 4.73 -8.43
N LEU A 212 -11.11 5.25 -7.29
CA LEU A 212 -12.27 6.14 -7.22
C LEU A 212 -11.99 7.50 -7.87
N SER A 213 -10.79 8.04 -7.71
CA SER A 213 -10.42 9.33 -8.32
C SER A 213 -10.33 9.25 -9.84
N MET A 214 -9.98 8.09 -10.40
CA MET A 214 -9.94 7.86 -11.85
C MET A 214 -11.32 7.96 -12.51
N THR A 215 -12.42 7.84 -11.77
CA THR A 215 -13.78 8.03 -12.33
C THR A 215 -14.17 9.51 -12.45
N GLY A 216 -13.36 10.42 -11.92
CA GLY A 216 -13.62 11.86 -11.90
C GLY A 216 -14.50 12.34 -10.73
N GLY A 217 -14.98 11.42 -9.88
CA GLY A 217 -15.86 11.75 -8.76
C GLY A 217 -15.17 12.41 -7.56
N ILE A 218 -13.86 12.23 -7.40
CA ILE A 218 -13.09 12.77 -6.26
C ILE A 218 -12.16 13.87 -6.77
N THR A 219 -12.38 15.09 -6.28
CA THR A 219 -11.50 16.23 -6.57
C THR A 219 -10.22 16.17 -5.73
N PHE A 220 -9.18 16.86 -6.17
CA PHE A 220 -7.93 16.99 -5.40
C PHE A 220 -8.16 17.58 -3.99
N GLY A 221 -9.11 18.51 -3.87
CA GLY A 221 -9.48 19.12 -2.59
C GLY A 221 -10.11 18.14 -1.60
N SER A 222 -10.81 17.12 -2.08
CA SER A 222 -11.37 16.04 -1.27
C SER A 222 -10.37 14.90 -1.02
N ALA A 223 -9.47 14.66 -1.96
CA ALA A 223 -8.47 13.59 -1.86
C ALA A 223 -7.43 13.86 -0.76
N ILE A 224 -6.93 15.10 -0.63
CA ILE A 224 -5.91 15.44 0.38
C ILE A 224 -6.38 15.13 1.81
N PRO A 225 -7.55 15.63 2.27
CA PRO A 225 -8.02 15.34 3.62
C PRO A 225 -8.22 13.84 3.87
N ILE A 226 -8.70 13.09 2.88
CA ILE A 226 -8.84 11.63 2.98
C ILE A 226 -7.46 10.98 3.18
N ILE A 227 -6.46 11.33 2.36
CA ILE A 227 -5.09 10.79 2.49
C ILE A 227 -4.49 11.11 3.87
N MET A 228 -4.70 12.31 4.38
CA MET A 228 -4.27 12.69 5.75
C MET A 228 -4.94 11.78 6.78
N GLY A 229 -6.25 11.54 6.64
CA GLY A 229 -6.97 10.54 7.42
C GLY A 229 -6.36 9.15 7.32
N GLN A 230 -6.07 8.67 6.12
CA GLN A 230 -5.52 7.33 5.90
C GLN A 230 -4.18 7.12 6.61
N ASN A 231 -3.31 8.14 6.60
CA ASN A 231 -2.06 8.12 7.35
C ASN A 231 -2.28 8.05 8.86
N ILE A 232 -3.27 8.79 9.39
CA ILE A 232 -3.65 8.73 10.81
C ILE A 232 -4.22 7.35 11.17
N GLY A 233 -5.12 6.81 10.35
CA GLY A 233 -5.77 5.53 10.60
C GLY A 233 -4.79 4.37 10.73
N THR A 234 -3.71 4.39 9.95
CA THR A 234 -2.66 3.35 9.97
C THR A 234 -1.95 3.25 11.33
N CYS A 235 -1.89 4.34 12.09
CA CYS A 235 -1.24 4.38 13.41
C CYS A 235 -1.89 3.43 14.43
N ILE A 236 -3.13 2.96 14.21
CA ILE A 236 -3.79 2.02 15.12
C ILE A 236 -2.97 0.74 15.31
N THR A 237 -2.29 0.27 14.27
CA THR A 237 -1.44 -0.93 14.32
C THR A 237 -0.24 -0.74 15.25
N ALA A 238 0.39 0.43 15.22
CA ALA A 238 1.47 0.79 16.13
C ALA A 238 0.97 0.89 17.57
N MET A 239 -0.17 1.57 17.79
CA MET A 239 -0.80 1.67 19.12
C MET A 239 -1.10 0.29 19.70
N LEU A 240 -1.70 -0.61 18.93
CA LEU A 240 -2.00 -1.98 19.35
C LEU A 240 -0.71 -2.75 19.68
N SER A 241 0.35 -2.61 18.89
CA SER A 241 1.64 -3.26 19.13
C SER A 241 2.36 -2.79 20.40
N SER A 242 2.00 -1.62 20.92
CA SER A 242 2.58 -1.05 22.14
C SER A 242 1.96 -1.57 23.44
N ILE A 243 0.83 -2.28 23.35
CA ILE A 243 0.15 -2.86 24.51
C ILE A 243 1.06 -3.89 25.17
N GLY A 244 1.32 -3.73 26.47
CA GLY A 244 2.24 -4.59 27.23
C GLY A 244 3.74 -4.32 26.99
N ALA A 245 4.12 -3.36 26.15
CA ALA A 245 5.52 -3.05 25.87
C ALA A 245 6.19 -2.16 26.94
N LYS A 246 7.52 -2.20 27.02
CA LYS A 246 8.34 -1.36 27.91
C LYS A 246 8.25 0.13 27.52
N LYS A 247 8.62 1.02 28.44
CA LYS A 247 8.52 2.49 28.28
C LYS A 247 9.06 3.03 26.95
N ASN A 248 10.25 2.60 26.54
CA ASN A 248 10.85 3.08 25.29
C ASN A 248 10.16 2.51 24.04
N ALA A 249 9.63 1.28 24.09
CA ALA A 249 8.87 0.71 22.99
C ALA A 249 7.51 1.41 22.83
N LYS A 250 6.84 1.73 23.94
CA LYS A 250 5.63 2.58 23.93
C LYS A 250 5.90 3.96 23.34
N ARG A 251 7.03 4.59 23.69
CA ARG A 251 7.47 5.88 23.12
C ARG A 251 7.87 5.81 21.65
N ALA A 252 8.20 4.63 21.13
CA ALA A 252 8.48 4.46 19.71
C ALA A 252 7.18 4.29 18.90
N ALA A 253 6.16 3.68 19.50
CA ALA A 253 4.88 3.40 18.86
C ALA A 253 3.88 4.59 18.88
N LEU A 254 4.03 5.51 19.84
CA LEU A 254 3.20 6.69 20.07
C LEU A 254 3.92 7.96 19.65
#